data_AF-T0PYT4-F1
#
_entry.id   AF-T0PYT4-F1
#
_cell.length_a   1.000
_cell.length_b   1.000
_cell.length_c   1.000
_cell.angle_alpha   90.00
_cell.angle_beta   90.00
_cell.angle_gamma   90.00
#
_symmetry.space_group_name_H-M   'P 1'
#
loop_
_entity.id
_entity.type
_entity.pdbx_description
1 polymer ?
#
loop_
_entity_poly.entity_id
_entity_poly.type
_entity_poly.pdbx_seq_one_letter_code
_entity_poly.pdbx_strand_id
1 'polypeptide(L)'
;MQVATFYLPYCGHDDLFSSSYVRCQKSSGHKILRCFPHCCPRHVHYRNCGTAIRIAVTSTIEARAFAAFGLATEVRPRVGDVIYLDDLRVRSHESPLATHLEGSRLDENGHFEFDEKQADGWHYGWKSGRSKAQRDLLHVLWAVVLHPVDAHRWTVVAVAISTPFTIVSYRGEHNKKKKHAQSIPRRLQRPASPSLSDDERDASVSSLDRLLRFLGDYRLDTAPRDVLRGIEARLLVMHGLHALPLLPAATTRPGLTVPDHVTSSMVVALTLAHPLFLSRVNDYLLAHAEAVLNKAALSRVSDSLLHRVLVPYLDAELQASCGVSLTDVADTISASTSSYDGFTPRFIAQLREAYITTQSTLVRLELTPVQTPLDGTWVWSSADMSALDALPWTLPHYLRYLANSGSFTQRLVGHTLQMQSTPAAFSTVPCELVLDGDVRSLRVLPSGESCMGQVAVDYTGCLVAGKELQLRLFLYERNRSSCFLATMRVWPSSEYALVYRVQLERACLDDAALLDVRASLRVAALGATEPLGTFLSTYHRAAEHL
;
A
#
# COMPACT_ATOMS: atom_id res chain seq x y z
N MET A 1 22.05 35.07 -14.79
CA MET A 1 22.22 33.93 -13.86
C MET A 1 20.96 33.10 -13.93
N GLN A 2 21.00 31.89 -14.49
CA GLN A 2 19.88 30.95 -14.36
C GLN A 2 19.95 30.37 -12.94
N VAL A 3 19.14 30.92 -12.04
CA VAL A 3 18.86 30.30 -10.75
C VAL A 3 17.87 29.19 -11.03
N ALA A 4 18.25 27.95 -10.74
CA ALA A 4 17.30 26.86 -10.78
C ALA A 4 16.51 26.87 -9.47
N THR A 5 15.22 26.58 -9.56
CA THR A 5 14.34 26.57 -8.39
C THR A 5 13.88 25.16 -8.13
N PHE A 6 13.96 24.74 -6.87
CA PHE A 6 13.31 23.51 -6.45
C PHE A 6 11.79 23.68 -6.52
N TYR A 7 11.11 22.68 -7.04
CA TYR A 7 9.66 22.69 -7.09
C TYR A 7 9.10 21.28 -6.86
N LEU A 8 7.82 21.23 -6.54
CA LEU A 8 7.04 20.02 -6.48
C LEU A 8 5.80 20.19 -7.36
N PRO A 9 5.53 19.25 -8.28
CA PRO A 9 4.26 19.23 -8.98
C PRO A 9 3.12 19.13 -7.96
N TYR A 10 2.08 19.94 -8.14
CA TYR A 10 0.83 19.85 -7.36
C TYR A 10 1.00 20.10 -5.84
N CYS A 11 2.01 20.87 -5.43
CA CYS A 11 2.11 21.36 -4.05
C CYS A 11 1.34 22.69 -3.88
N GLY A 12 0.49 22.76 -2.85
CA GLY A 12 -0.24 23.98 -2.47
C GLY A 12 0.36 24.74 -1.28
N HIS A 13 1.57 24.41 -0.83
CA HIS A 13 2.25 25.17 0.23
C HIS A 13 3.00 26.36 -0.35
N ASP A 14 2.95 27.50 0.35
CA ASP A 14 3.73 28.69 0.00
C ASP A 14 5.23 28.44 0.14
N ASP A 15 5.63 27.66 1.15
CA ASP A 15 7.02 27.28 1.41
C ASP A 15 7.26 25.80 1.09
N LEU A 16 8.19 25.56 0.16
CA LEU A 16 8.59 24.21 -0.22
C LEU A 16 9.35 23.48 0.89
N PHE A 17 10.10 24.19 1.74
CA PHE A 17 10.96 23.59 2.76
C PHE A 17 10.55 24.07 4.16
N SER A 18 10.43 23.13 5.10
CA SER A 18 10.21 23.40 6.51
C SER A 18 11.50 23.87 7.20
N SER A 19 11.38 24.77 8.17
CA SER A 19 12.52 25.25 8.98
C SER A 19 13.10 24.21 9.93
N SER A 20 12.43 23.06 10.10
CA SER A 20 12.87 21.99 10.99
C SER A 20 12.35 20.63 10.51
N TYR A 21 13.23 19.62 10.52
CA TYR A 21 12.88 18.26 10.11
C TYR A 21 13.19 17.23 11.18
N VAL A 22 12.28 16.26 11.29
CA VAL A 22 12.43 15.12 12.18
C VAL A 22 13.25 14.05 11.50
N ARG A 23 14.30 13.60 12.16
CA ARG A 23 15.03 12.42 11.70
C ARG A 23 14.39 11.14 12.22
N CYS A 24 14.43 10.10 11.39
CA CYS A 24 14.13 8.73 11.79
C CYS A 24 15.29 7.80 11.41
N GLN A 25 15.24 6.58 11.94
CA GLN A 25 16.25 5.56 11.71
C GLN A 25 15.58 4.38 11.02
N LYS A 26 16.15 3.96 9.89
CA LYS A 26 15.72 2.77 9.16
C LYS A 26 16.10 1.49 9.91
N SER A 27 15.47 0.39 9.55
CA SER A 27 15.83 -0.97 9.99
C SER A 27 17.31 -1.30 9.72
N SER A 28 17.87 -0.78 8.63
CA SER A 28 19.30 -0.88 8.29
C SER A 28 20.23 -0.03 9.17
N GLY A 29 19.70 0.70 10.16
CA GLY A 29 20.47 1.57 11.05
C GLY A 29 20.80 2.95 10.47
N HIS A 30 20.49 3.21 9.21
CA HIS A 30 20.75 4.49 8.56
C HIS A 30 19.75 5.59 8.99
N LYS A 31 20.21 6.85 9.04
CA LYS A 31 19.41 8.02 9.40
C LYS A 31 18.91 8.74 8.15
N ILE A 32 17.72 9.30 8.27
CA ILE A 32 17.00 9.95 7.19
C ILE A 32 16.07 11.05 7.73
N LEU A 33 15.74 12.03 6.89
CA LEU A 33 14.72 13.05 7.18
C LEU A 33 13.34 12.52 6.78
N ARG A 34 12.40 12.54 7.73
CA ARG A 34 11.11 11.87 7.58
C ARG A 34 10.16 12.58 6.62
N CYS A 35 10.15 13.91 6.65
CA CYS A 35 9.15 14.74 5.98
C CYS A 35 9.78 15.69 4.98
N PHE A 36 10.98 15.40 4.48
CA PHE A 36 11.70 16.33 3.62
C PHE A 36 11.23 16.21 2.15
N PRO A 37 10.92 17.32 1.43
CA PRO A 37 10.91 18.69 1.92
C PRO A 37 9.59 19.07 2.63
N HIS A 38 8.48 18.38 2.33
CA HIS A 38 7.27 18.26 3.14
C HIS A 38 6.51 17.01 2.66
N CYS A 39 5.36 16.70 3.25
CA CYS A 39 4.60 15.50 2.93
C CYS A 39 3.40 15.79 2.04
N CYS A 40 3.60 16.47 0.90
CA CYS A 40 2.51 16.63 -0.07
C CYS A 40 2.36 15.37 -0.93
N PRO A 41 1.13 15.06 -1.38
CA PRO A 41 -0.13 15.76 -1.03
C PRO A 41 -0.62 15.42 0.39
N ARG A 42 -0.07 14.39 1.05
CA ARG A 42 -0.52 13.93 2.37
C ARG A 42 0.59 13.40 3.28
N HIS A 43 0.52 13.76 4.57
CA HIS A 43 1.41 13.23 5.61
C HIS A 43 1.15 11.75 5.92
N VAL A 44 2.23 10.97 6.05
CA VAL A 44 2.19 9.54 6.40
C VAL A 44 2.94 9.31 7.72
N HIS A 45 2.29 8.65 8.68
CA HIS A 45 2.68 8.73 10.09
C HIS A 45 3.77 7.75 10.58
N TYR A 46 4.19 6.81 9.76
CA TYR A 46 4.99 5.64 10.18
C TYR A 46 6.04 5.22 9.13
N ARG A 47 6.16 5.98 8.04
CA ARG A 47 7.27 5.93 7.08
C ARG A 47 7.83 7.33 6.86
N ASN A 48 8.87 7.43 6.05
CA ASN A 48 9.30 8.69 5.45
C ASN A 48 8.17 9.11 4.53
N CYS A 49 7.53 10.24 4.82
CA CYS A 49 6.50 10.83 3.97
C CYS A 49 7.04 11.98 3.11
N GLY A 50 8.32 12.30 3.24
CA GLY A 50 9.00 13.27 2.41
C GLY A 50 8.96 12.86 0.95
N THR A 51 8.69 13.79 0.05
CA THR A 51 8.51 13.53 -1.39
C THR A 51 9.78 13.77 -2.19
N ALA A 52 9.80 13.27 -3.43
CA ALA A 52 10.83 13.53 -4.41
C ALA A 52 10.84 15.01 -4.79
N ILE A 53 12.00 15.64 -4.92
CA ILE A 53 12.11 17.07 -5.27
C ILE A 53 12.53 17.22 -6.71
N ARG A 54 11.92 18.16 -7.42
CA ARG A 54 12.28 18.47 -8.80
C ARG A 54 13.01 19.80 -8.90
N ILE A 55 13.80 19.91 -9.96
CA ILE A 55 14.49 21.12 -10.39
C ILE A 55 14.21 21.27 -11.88
N ALA A 56 13.80 22.47 -12.28
CA ALA A 56 13.62 22.84 -13.67
C ALA A 56 14.81 23.68 -14.11
N VAL A 57 15.39 23.35 -15.27
CA VAL A 57 16.37 24.20 -15.94
C VAL A 57 15.89 24.46 -17.36
N THR A 58 15.96 25.71 -17.79
CA THR A 58 15.72 26.08 -19.19
C THR A 58 16.96 25.70 -20.01
N SER A 59 17.12 24.41 -20.28
CA SER A 59 18.20 23.87 -21.12
C SER A 59 17.70 22.67 -21.92
N THR A 60 17.87 22.74 -23.24
CA THR A 60 17.56 21.67 -24.20
C THR A 60 18.74 20.74 -24.46
N ILE A 61 19.88 20.97 -23.78
CA ILE A 61 21.14 20.27 -24.04
C ILE A 61 21.36 19.15 -22.99
N GLU A 62 22.25 18.21 -23.29
CA GLU A 62 22.67 17.14 -22.36
C GLU A 62 23.10 17.73 -21.02
N ALA A 63 22.45 17.28 -19.95
CA ALA A 63 22.73 17.78 -18.61
C ALA A 63 22.50 16.68 -17.58
N ARG A 64 23.27 16.75 -16.48
CA ARG A 64 23.14 15.89 -15.31
C ARG A 64 22.89 16.75 -14.08
N ALA A 65 22.09 16.27 -13.15
CA ALA A 65 21.79 17.01 -11.92
C ALA A 65 22.25 16.23 -10.70
N PHE A 66 22.86 16.91 -9.74
CA PHE A 66 23.32 16.33 -8.49
C PHE A 66 22.83 17.16 -7.31
N ALA A 67 22.34 16.51 -6.26
CA ALA A 67 21.93 17.15 -5.02
C ALA A 67 22.72 16.60 -3.83
N ALA A 68 23.02 17.47 -2.86
CA ALA A 68 23.67 17.07 -1.63
C ALA A 68 23.21 17.91 -0.44
N PHE A 69 23.31 17.30 0.73
CA PHE A 69 23.05 17.94 2.00
C PHE A 69 24.33 18.60 2.51
N GLY A 70 24.26 19.88 2.84
CA GLY A 70 25.38 20.67 3.37
C GLY A 70 24.97 21.50 4.58
N LEU A 71 25.94 22.07 5.29
CA LEU A 71 25.69 23.16 6.23
C LEU A 71 25.43 24.45 5.45
N ALA A 72 24.56 25.32 5.99
CA ALA A 72 24.25 26.60 5.36
C ALA A 72 25.52 27.46 5.12
N THR A 73 26.51 27.32 6.02
CA THR A 73 27.80 28.02 6.02
C THR A 73 28.88 27.41 5.12
N GLU A 74 28.68 26.21 4.56
CA GLU A 74 29.65 25.58 3.67
C GLU A 74 29.73 26.30 2.32
N VAL A 75 30.94 26.36 1.76
CA VAL A 75 31.17 26.85 0.39
C VAL A 75 30.58 25.83 -0.59
N ARG A 76 29.82 26.31 -1.58
CA ARG A 76 29.13 25.49 -2.57
C ARG A 76 29.53 25.90 -3.99
N PRO A 77 29.43 24.98 -4.96
CA PRO A 77 29.67 25.30 -6.36
C PRO A 77 28.76 26.42 -6.85
N ARG A 78 29.28 27.25 -7.74
CA ARG A 78 28.60 28.38 -8.38
C ARG A 78 28.47 28.11 -9.87
N VAL A 79 27.51 28.78 -10.50
CA VAL A 79 27.38 28.77 -11.96
C VAL A 79 28.69 29.23 -12.58
N GLY A 80 29.22 28.45 -13.52
CA GLY A 80 30.52 28.63 -14.16
C GLY A 80 31.67 27.82 -13.57
N ASP A 81 31.51 27.24 -12.37
CA ASP A 81 32.52 26.36 -11.79
C ASP A 81 32.64 25.07 -12.61
N VAL A 82 33.86 24.52 -12.70
CA VAL A 82 34.13 23.23 -13.34
C VAL A 82 34.25 22.15 -12.27
N ILE A 83 33.48 21.08 -12.43
CA ILE A 83 33.44 19.91 -11.55
C ILE A 83 33.94 18.70 -12.32
N TYR A 84 34.77 17.88 -11.69
CA TYR A 84 35.16 16.58 -12.20
C TYR A 84 34.14 15.54 -11.71
N LEU A 85 33.54 14.77 -12.62
CA LEU A 85 32.55 13.77 -12.23
C LEU A 85 33.12 12.72 -11.27
N ASP A 86 34.41 12.39 -11.42
CA ASP A 86 35.11 11.41 -10.59
C ASP A 86 35.23 11.85 -9.11
N ASP A 87 35.11 13.16 -8.83
CA ASP A 87 35.09 13.69 -7.46
C ASP A 87 33.71 13.56 -6.79
N LEU A 88 32.66 13.34 -7.59
CA LEU A 88 31.30 13.17 -7.09
C LEU A 88 31.09 11.76 -6.56
N ARG A 89 31.04 11.63 -5.24
CA ARG A 89 30.60 10.39 -4.59
C ARG A 89 29.08 10.23 -4.72
N VAL A 90 28.64 9.55 -5.76
CA VAL A 90 27.21 9.32 -6.07
C VAL A 90 26.67 8.13 -5.26
N ARG A 91 25.45 8.28 -4.73
CA ARG A 91 24.77 7.22 -3.98
C ARG A 91 24.34 6.09 -4.90
N SER A 92 24.55 4.87 -4.43
CA SER A 92 24.11 3.63 -5.09
C SER A 92 23.69 2.61 -4.03
N HIS A 93 23.14 1.47 -4.46
CA HIS A 93 22.84 0.35 -3.57
C HIS A 93 24.09 -0.14 -2.82
N GLU A 94 25.25 -0.14 -3.48
CA GLU A 94 26.54 -0.52 -2.90
C GLU A 94 27.14 0.57 -2.01
N SER A 95 26.80 1.83 -2.26
CA SER A 95 27.29 3.01 -1.52
C SER A 95 26.14 3.92 -1.05
N PRO A 96 25.28 3.45 -0.12
CA PRO A 96 24.06 4.17 0.28
C PRO A 96 24.34 5.47 1.06
N LEU A 97 25.56 5.63 1.57
CA LEU A 97 25.99 6.80 2.36
C LEU A 97 26.87 7.78 1.57
N ALA A 98 27.00 7.60 0.26
CA ALA A 98 27.71 8.57 -0.57
C ALA A 98 27.03 9.96 -0.47
N THR A 99 27.77 11.03 -0.75
CA THR A 99 27.30 12.38 -0.45
C THR A 99 26.24 12.88 -1.43
N HIS A 100 26.41 12.56 -2.71
CA HIS A 100 25.63 13.13 -3.82
C HIS A 100 24.52 12.18 -4.26
N LEU A 101 23.33 12.76 -4.47
CA LEU A 101 22.18 12.14 -5.12
C LEU A 101 22.19 12.59 -6.58
N GLU A 102 22.29 11.66 -7.51
CA GLU A 102 22.06 11.97 -8.91
C GLU A 102 20.55 12.04 -9.18
N GLY A 103 20.13 13.04 -9.94
CA GLY A 103 18.74 13.27 -10.33
C GLY A 103 18.40 12.53 -11.61
N SER A 104 17.25 11.86 -11.62
CA SER A 104 16.67 11.26 -12.83
C SER A 104 16.15 12.37 -13.74
N ARG A 105 16.59 12.41 -15.01
CA ARG A 105 16.02 13.33 -16.01
C ARG A 105 14.59 12.87 -16.35
N LEU A 106 13.62 13.77 -16.24
CA LEU A 106 12.20 13.47 -16.46
C LEU A 106 11.79 13.70 -17.92
N ASP A 107 12.32 14.74 -18.56
CA ASP A 107 11.95 15.14 -19.91
C ASP A 107 13.12 15.81 -20.66
N GLU A 108 12.89 16.05 -21.95
CA GLU A 108 13.83 16.78 -22.81
C GLU A 108 13.95 18.26 -22.41
N ASN A 109 12.99 18.79 -21.65
CA ASN A 109 12.92 20.19 -21.24
C ASN A 109 13.80 20.54 -20.03
N GLY A 110 14.62 19.61 -19.54
CA GLY A 110 15.64 19.90 -18.52
C GLY A 110 15.10 19.82 -17.09
N HIS A 111 14.07 19.01 -16.86
CA HIS A 111 13.57 18.71 -15.51
C HIS A 111 14.29 17.49 -14.92
N PHE A 112 14.76 17.60 -13.68
CA PHE A 112 15.38 16.50 -12.95
C PHE A 112 14.68 16.27 -11.62
N GLU A 113 14.56 15.01 -11.23
CA GLU A 113 13.94 14.57 -9.98
C GLU A 113 14.92 13.85 -9.07
N PHE A 114 14.91 14.21 -7.79
CA PHE A 114 15.73 13.61 -6.74
C PHE A 114 14.88 12.83 -5.75
N ASP A 115 15.40 11.70 -5.25
CA ASP A 115 14.72 10.81 -4.29
C ASP A 115 13.30 10.38 -4.73
N GLU A 116 13.16 10.09 -6.02
CA GLU A 116 11.93 9.75 -6.76
C GLU A 116 10.93 8.84 -6.00
N LYS A 117 11.33 8.05 -4.98
CA LYS A 117 10.46 7.02 -4.38
C LYS A 117 10.45 6.91 -2.88
N GLN A 118 11.06 7.84 -2.14
CA GLN A 118 11.11 7.76 -0.67
C GLN A 118 11.70 6.42 -0.13
N ALA A 119 12.21 5.56 -1.03
CA ALA A 119 12.57 4.16 -0.79
C ALA A 119 13.87 4.13 0.00
N ASP A 120 14.81 4.98 -0.40
CA ASP A 120 16.02 5.30 0.34
C ASP A 120 15.77 6.43 1.34
N GLY A 121 14.92 7.40 0.97
CA GLY A 121 14.64 8.54 1.81
C GLY A 121 15.85 9.47 1.92
N TRP A 122 15.61 10.64 2.50
CA TRP A 122 16.58 11.71 2.54
C TRP A 122 17.69 11.46 3.57
N HIS A 123 18.67 10.62 3.19
CA HIS A 123 19.86 10.32 3.97
C HIS A 123 20.77 11.52 4.11
N TYR A 124 21.36 11.66 5.29
CA TYR A 124 22.32 12.70 5.59
C TYR A 124 23.47 12.17 6.46
N GLY A 125 24.69 12.68 6.25
CA GLY A 125 25.92 12.15 6.86
C GLY A 125 26.20 12.63 8.29
N TRP A 126 25.43 13.58 8.82
CA TRP A 126 25.75 14.20 10.11
C TRP A 126 25.47 13.33 11.33
N LYS A 127 26.48 13.22 12.19
CA LYS A 127 26.36 12.62 13.52
C LYS A 127 25.70 13.64 14.46
N SER A 128 24.51 13.33 14.97
CA SER A 128 23.96 14.12 16.08
C SER A 128 24.83 13.97 17.32
N GLY A 129 25.24 15.07 17.91
CA GLY A 129 25.65 15.07 19.31
C GLY A 129 24.57 15.64 20.22
N ARG A 130 24.86 15.60 21.52
CA ARG A 130 23.94 16.03 22.59
C ARG A 130 23.96 17.54 22.83
N SER A 131 24.88 18.29 22.21
CA SER A 131 25.05 19.71 22.47
C SER A 131 23.93 20.56 21.84
N LYS A 132 23.66 21.72 22.42
CA LYS A 132 22.73 22.72 21.87
C LYS A 132 23.26 23.28 20.55
N ALA A 133 24.55 23.62 20.50
CA ALA A 133 25.22 24.13 19.30
C ALA A 133 25.06 23.22 18.08
N GLN A 134 25.11 21.89 18.24
CA GLN A 134 24.90 20.95 17.12
C GLN A 134 23.44 20.80 16.67
N ARG A 135 22.46 21.15 17.52
CA ARG A 135 21.04 21.11 17.17
C ARG A 135 20.57 22.39 16.47
N ASP A 136 21.28 23.48 16.72
CA ASP A 136 20.99 24.80 16.14
C ASP A 136 21.74 25.03 14.81
N LEU A 137 22.52 24.03 14.34
CA LEU A 137 23.13 24.08 13.02
C LEU A 137 22.05 24.11 11.93
N LEU A 138 22.22 25.06 11.02
CA LEU A 138 21.39 25.20 9.83
C LEU A 138 21.96 24.37 8.70
N HIS A 139 21.13 23.49 8.18
CA HIS A 139 21.40 22.61 7.05
C HIS A 139 20.68 23.13 5.81
N VAL A 140 21.19 22.79 4.64
CA VAL A 140 20.56 23.06 3.34
C VAL A 140 20.65 21.83 2.45
N LEU A 141 19.68 21.65 1.58
CA LEU A 141 19.88 20.87 0.36
C LEU A 141 20.32 21.84 -0.74
N TRP A 142 21.39 21.51 -1.44
CA TRP A 142 21.79 22.22 -2.64
C TRP A 142 21.82 21.25 -3.82
N ALA A 143 21.55 21.75 -5.01
CA ALA A 143 21.66 21.01 -6.25
C ALA A 143 22.41 21.82 -7.30
N VAL A 144 23.17 21.12 -8.13
CA VAL A 144 23.87 21.65 -9.30
C VAL A 144 23.37 20.92 -10.54
N VAL A 145 23.26 21.66 -11.63
CA VAL A 145 23.07 21.08 -12.98
C VAL A 145 24.33 21.32 -13.75
N LEU A 146 24.83 20.24 -14.33
CA LEU A 146 26.12 20.14 -14.97
C LEU A 146 25.93 19.91 -16.46
N HIS A 147 26.75 20.58 -17.25
CA HIS A 147 26.83 20.41 -18.70
C HIS A 147 28.23 19.93 -19.10
N PRO A 148 28.38 18.97 -20.03
CA PRO A 148 29.70 18.43 -20.36
C PRO A 148 30.57 19.51 -21.03
N VAL A 149 31.82 19.60 -20.58
CA VAL A 149 32.90 20.28 -21.32
C VAL A 149 33.67 19.23 -22.10
N ASP A 150 33.95 18.09 -21.46
CA ASP A 150 34.51 16.88 -22.04
C ASP A 150 34.06 15.66 -21.20
N ALA A 151 34.68 14.50 -21.42
CA ALA A 151 34.33 13.24 -20.76
C ALA A 151 34.38 13.30 -19.22
N HIS A 152 35.29 14.09 -18.63
CA HIS A 152 35.49 14.14 -17.17
C HIS A 152 35.11 15.48 -16.55
N ARG A 153 35.22 16.57 -17.31
CA ARG A 153 34.97 17.93 -16.83
C ARG A 153 33.60 18.42 -17.24
N TRP A 154 32.87 18.91 -16.26
CA TRP A 154 31.52 19.42 -16.45
C TRP A 154 31.37 20.80 -15.80
N THR A 155 30.73 21.72 -16.50
CA THR A 155 30.51 23.09 -16.00
C THR A 155 29.15 23.17 -15.32
N VAL A 156 29.12 23.83 -14.15
CA VAL A 156 27.87 24.14 -13.45
C VAL A 156 27.10 25.19 -14.23
N VAL A 157 25.93 24.83 -14.76
CA VAL A 157 25.05 25.73 -15.52
C VAL A 157 23.90 26.28 -14.68
N ALA A 158 23.51 25.57 -13.63
CA ALA A 158 22.46 26.02 -12.72
C ALA A 158 22.73 25.54 -11.29
N VAL A 159 22.25 26.32 -10.31
CA VAL A 159 22.32 25.98 -8.88
C VAL A 159 20.96 26.25 -8.25
N ALA A 160 20.51 25.34 -7.39
CA ALA A 160 19.34 25.48 -6.53
C ALA A 160 19.75 25.24 -5.06
N ILE A 161 19.17 25.98 -4.12
CA ILE A 161 19.44 25.83 -2.69
C ILE A 161 18.12 25.93 -1.93
N SER A 162 17.90 25.03 -0.96
CA SER A 162 16.72 25.06 -0.09
C SER A 162 16.80 26.23 0.90
N THR A 163 15.67 26.59 1.52
CA THR A 163 15.74 27.40 2.73
C THR A 163 16.50 26.62 3.83
N PRO A 164 17.25 27.31 4.72
CA PRO A 164 17.98 26.63 5.78
C PRO A 164 17.04 26.01 6.83
N PHE A 165 17.40 24.84 7.33
CA PHE A 165 16.59 24.08 8.28
C PHE A 165 17.41 23.41 9.38
N THR A 166 16.76 23.09 10.51
CA THR A 166 17.34 22.34 11.62
C THR A 166 16.91 20.86 11.59
N ILE A 167 17.67 19.98 12.25
CA ILE A 167 17.32 18.55 12.35
C ILE A 167 17.06 18.15 13.81
N VAL A 168 15.87 17.64 14.11
CA VAL A 168 15.45 17.22 15.45
C VAL A 168 15.29 15.71 15.57
N SER A 169 15.56 15.17 16.77
CA SER A 169 15.35 13.75 17.06
C SER A 169 13.93 13.44 17.50
N TYR A 170 13.42 12.25 17.15
CA TYR A 170 12.09 11.75 17.54
C TYR A 170 11.82 11.86 19.06
N ARG A 171 12.82 11.55 19.91
CA ARG A 171 12.71 11.69 21.37
C ARG A 171 12.54 13.14 21.82
N GLY A 172 13.19 14.08 21.14
CA GLY A 172 13.09 15.51 21.45
C GLY A 172 11.71 16.07 21.13
N GLU A 173 11.09 15.59 20.05
CA GLU A 173 9.75 16.00 19.64
C GLU A 173 8.65 15.33 20.46
N HIS A 174 8.81 14.04 20.75
CA HIS A 174 7.94 13.32 21.69
C HIS A 174 7.95 13.96 23.09
N ASN A 175 9.09 14.44 23.58
CA ASN A 175 9.16 15.15 24.87
C ASN A 175 8.47 16.53 24.84
N LYS A 176 8.45 17.21 23.69
CA LYS A 176 7.62 18.43 23.50
C LYS A 176 6.12 18.11 23.55
N LYS A 177 5.69 17.05 22.84
CA LYS A 177 4.28 16.62 22.82
C LYS A 177 3.80 16.03 24.16
N LYS A 178 4.64 15.28 24.86
CA LYS A 178 4.36 14.73 26.20
C LYS A 178 4.16 15.82 27.26
N LYS A 179 4.83 16.96 27.13
CA LYS A 179 4.60 18.13 28.00
C LYS A 179 3.22 18.77 27.81
N HIS A 180 2.59 18.57 26.63
CA HIS A 180 1.22 19.00 26.36
C HIS A 180 0.16 17.94 26.70
N ALA A 181 0.49 16.64 26.64
CA ALA A 181 -0.46 15.54 26.85
C ALA A 181 -0.57 15.04 28.30
N GLN A 182 0.07 15.70 29.28
CA GLN A 182 0.11 15.26 30.68
C GLN A 182 -1.10 15.65 31.54
N SER A 183 -2.29 15.74 30.94
CA SER A 183 -3.56 15.88 31.66
C SER A 183 -4.56 14.82 31.17
N ILE A 184 -4.59 13.63 31.77
CA ILE A 184 -5.74 12.71 31.94
C ILE A 184 -5.29 11.49 32.79
N PRO A 185 -6.12 10.94 33.71
CA PRO A 185 -5.68 10.00 34.75
C PRO A 185 -5.73 8.52 34.34
N ARG A 186 -4.82 7.73 34.92
CA ARG A 186 -4.80 6.25 34.89
C ARG A 186 -6.03 5.65 35.57
N ARG A 187 -6.90 4.97 34.83
CA ARG A 187 -7.70 3.83 35.33
C ARG A 187 -8.27 3.05 34.16
N LEU A 188 -7.84 1.80 34.02
CA LEU A 188 -8.59 0.62 33.55
C LEU A 188 -7.61 -0.58 33.52
N GLN A 189 -7.49 -1.24 34.65
CA GLN A 189 -7.00 -2.62 34.74
C GLN A 189 -8.00 -3.39 35.60
N ARG A 190 -8.67 -4.39 35.02
CA ARG A 190 -9.40 -5.45 35.72
C ARG A 190 -9.71 -6.62 34.76
N PRO A 191 -10.03 -7.81 35.29
CA PRO A 191 -9.10 -8.91 35.56
C PRO A 191 -9.13 -10.00 34.47
N ALA A 192 -8.12 -10.89 34.50
CA ALA A 192 -7.89 -11.95 33.54
C ALA A 192 -8.89 -13.13 33.67
N SER A 193 -9.40 -13.60 32.53
CA SER A 193 -9.99 -14.93 32.35
C SER A 193 -8.87 -15.99 32.20
N PRO A 194 -9.14 -17.31 32.34
CA PRO A 194 -8.13 -18.31 32.60
C PRO A 194 -7.08 -18.35 31.48
N SER A 195 -5.81 -18.17 31.86
CA SER A 195 -4.70 -18.09 30.92
C SER A 195 -4.24 -19.49 30.52
N LEU A 196 -4.25 -19.77 29.21
CA LEU A 196 -3.46 -20.85 28.60
C LEU A 196 -1.98 -20.71 29.00
N SER A 197 -1.24 -21.82 29.05
CA SER A 197 0.22 -21.79 29.24
C SER A 197 0.92 -21.11 28.05
N ASP A 198 2.16 -20.61 28.24
CA ASP A 198 2.94 -20.00 27.15
C ASP A 198 3.18 -20.99 25.98
N ASP A 199 3.37 -22.27 26.28
CA ASP A 199 3.58 -23.32 25.28
C ASP A 199 2.31 -23.60 24.44
N GLU A 200 1.12 -23.60 25.07
CA GLU A 200 -0.16 -23.74 24.37
C GLU A 200 -0.47 -22.53 23.48
N ARG A 201 -0.08 -21.33 23.91
CA ARG A 201 -0.22 -20.10 23.11
C ARG A 201 0.59 -20.20 21.81
N ASP A 202 1.86 -20.58 21.90
CA ASP A 202 2.75 -20.66 20.74
C ASP A 202 2.31 -21.76 19.76
N ALA A 203 1.78 -22.87 20.26
CA ALA A 203 1.23 -23.95 19.45
C ALA A 203 0.03 -23.48 18.60
N SER A 204 -0.95 -22.80 19.19
CA SER A 204 -2.14 -22.34 18.47
C SER A 204 -1.83 -21.30 17.38
N VAL A 205 -0.83 -20.44 17.61
CA VAL A 205 -0.38 -19.46 16.58
C VAL A 205 0.29 -20.19 15.41
N SER A 206 1.11 -21.21 15.69
CA SER A 206 1.68 -22.06 14.65
C SER A 206 0.62 -22.78 13.82
N SER A 207 -0.43 -23.29 14.49
CA SER A 207 -1.59 -23.92 13.84
C SER A 207 -2.33 -22.94 12.93
N LEU A 208 -2.58 -21.71 13.39
CA LEU A 208 -3.19 -20.66 12.59
C LEU A 208 -2.35 -20.33 11.35
N ASP A 209 -1.04 -20.14 11.50
CA ASP A 209 -0.14 -19.84 10.38
C ASP A 209 -0.07 -20.99 9.36
N ARG A 210 -0.17 -22.25 9.80
CA ARG A 210 -0.25 -23.41 8.90
C ARG A 210 -1.56 -23.42 8.12
N LEU A 211 -2.67 -23.13 8.77
CA LEU A 211 -3.98 -23.07 8.14
C LEU A 211 -4.10 -21.91 7.15
N LEU A 212 -3.66 -20.70 7.52
CA LEU A 212 -3.69 -19.54 6.64
C LEU A 212 -2.79 -19.71 5.40
N ARG A 213 -1.74 -20.54 5.49
CA ARG A 213 -0.94 -20.98 4.34
C ARG A 213 -1.72 -21.89 3.41
N PHE A 214 -2.31 -22.95 3.96
CA PHE A 214 -3.15 -23.88 3.19
C PHE A 214 -4.26 -23.14 2.44
N LEU A 215 -4.95 -22.21 3.11
CA LEU A 215 -6.01 -21.39 2.51
C LEU A 215 -5.49 -20.45 1.42
N GLY A 216 -4.28 -19.94 1.56
CA GLY A 216 -3.61 -19.11 0.54
C GLY A 216 -3.39 -19.84 -0.78
N ASP A 217 -3.11 -21.14 -0.71
CA ASP A 217 -2.78 -21.96 -1.87
C ASP A 217 -3.98 -22.77 -2.40
N TYR A 218 -5.08 -22.82 -1.65
CA TYR A 218 -6.27 -23.59 -2.02
C TYR A 218 -6.99 -22.98 -3.24
N ARG A 219 -6.96 -23.71 -4.36
CA ARG A 219 -7.58 -23.27 -5.62
C ARG A 219 -9.01 -23.79 -5.77
N LEU A 220 -9.90 -22.88 -6.14
CA LEU A 220 -11.32 -23.15 -6.39
C LEU A 220 -11.52 -23.93 -7.69
N ASP A 221 -10.64 -23.80 -8.67
CA ASP A 221 -10.71 -24.55 -9.93
C ASP A 221 -10.41 -26.05 -9.75
N THR A 222 -9.73 -26.43 -8.67
CA THR A 222 -9.49 -27.83 -8.29
C THR A 222 -10.40 -28.34 -7.17
N ALA A 223 -11.22 -27.46 -6.57
CA ALA A 223 -12.05 -27.81 -5.43
C ALA A 223 -13.14 -28.85 -5.79
N PRO A 224 -13.41 -29.85 -4.92
CA PRO A 224 -14.52 -30.78 -5.08
C PRO A 224 -15.88 -30.08 -5.12
N ARG A 225 -16.84 -30.70 -5.80
CA ARG A 225 -18.20 -30.17 -5.98
C ARG A 225 -18.89 -29.78 -4.68
N ASP A 226 -18.81 -30.62 -3.66
CA ASP A 226 -19.53 -30.42 -2.40
C ASP A 226 -18.94 -29.28 -1.58
N VAL A 227 -17.61 -29.10 -1.64
CA VAL A 227 -16.92 -27.94 -1.05
C VAL A 227 -17.40 -26.65 -1.70
N LEU A 228 -17.42 -26.60 -3.03
CA LEU A 228 -17.89 -25.42 -3.76
C LEU A 228 -19.34 -25.07 -3.43
N ARG A 229 -20.24 -26.06 -3.36
CA ARG A 229 -21.64 -25.85 -2.95
C ARG A 229 -21.76 -25.31 -1.53
N GLY A 230 -20.95 -25.81 -0.59
CA GLY A 230 -20.92 -25.32 0.78
C GLY A 230 -20.45 -23.87 0.88
N ILE A 231 -19.40 -23.51 0.13
CA ILE A 231 -18.90 -22.13 0.00
C ILE A 231 -19.98 -21.24 -0.61
N GLU A 232 -20.58 -21.69 -1.71
CA GLU A 232 -21.62 -20.95 -2.43
C GLU A 232 -22.78 -20.57 -1.51
N ALA A 233 -23.38 -21.58 -0.86
CA ALA A 233 -24.52 -21.38 0.01
C ALA A 233 -24.22 -20.39 1.14
N ARG A 234 -23.04 -20.48 1.76
CA ARG A 234 -22.64 -19.57 2.84
C ARG A 234 -22.37 -18.16 2.35
N LEU A 235 -21.74 -17.97 1.20
CA LEU A 235 -21.46 -16.65 0.65
C LEU A 235 -22.72 -15.94 0.12
N LEU A 236 -23.66 -16.68 -0.49
CA LEU A 236 -24.96 -16.14 -0.88
C LEU A 236 -25.70 -15.57 0.33
N VAL A 237 -25.76 -16.32 1.43
CA VAL A 237 -26.35 -15.87 2.69
C VAL A 237 -25.60 -14.67 3.28
N MET A 238 -24.26 -14.75 3.32
CA MET A 238 -23.41 -13.71 3.92
C MET A 238 -23.51 -12.36 3.20
N HIS A 239 -23.60 -12.37 1.86
CA HIS A 239 -23.64 -11.16 1.05
C HIS A 239 -25.06 -10.77 0.61
N GLY A 240 -26.09 -11.55 0.98
CA GLY A 240 -27.47 -11.31 0.54
C GLY A 240 -27.63 -11.42 -0.98
N LEU A 241 -26.83 -12.26 -1.63
CA LEU A 241 -26.82 -12.43 -3.08
C LEU A 241 -27.75 -13.58 -3.49
N HIS A 242 -28.38 -13.45 -4.66
CA HIS A 242 -29.21 -14.52 -5.26
C HIS A 242 -28.39 -15.49 -6.12
N ALA A 243 -27.22 -15.05 -6.60
CA ALA A 243 -26.27 -15.86 -7.34
C ALA A 243 -24.85 -15.31 -7.09
N LEU A 244 -23.86 -16.18 -7.07
CA LEU A 244 -22.46 -15.77 -6.98
C LEU A 244 -21.87 -15.61 -8.38
N PRO A 245 -21.19 -14.50 -8.69
CA PRO A 245 -20.35 -14.43 -9.87
C PRO A 245 -19.24 -15.47 -9.77
N LEU A 246 -18.96 -16.20 -10.86
CA LEU A 246 -17.66 -16.84 -11.11
C LEU A 246 -17.25 -18.00 -10.19
N LEU A 247 -18.16 -18.51 -9.35
CA LEU A 247 -17.87 -19.76 -8.68
C LEU A 247 -17.88 -20.86 -9.76
N PRO A 248 -16.80 -21.65 -9.94
CA PRO A 248 -16.76 -22.66 -10.99
C PRO A 248 -17.98 -23.57 -10.90
N ALA A 249 -18.67 -23.76 -12.03
CA ALA A 249 -19.93 -24.50 -12.05
C ALA A 249 -19.74 -25.89 -11.42
N ALA A 250 -20.29 -26.05 -10.21
CA ALA A 250 -20.18 -27.27 -9.43
C ALA A 250 -20.80 -28.48 -10.18
N THR A 251 -21.64 -28.23 -11.18
CA THR A 251 -22.40 -29.20 -11.96
C THR A 251 -21.55 -30.12 -12.83
N THR A 252 -20.31 -29.76 -13.19
CA THR A 252 -19.46 -30.53 -14.11
C THR A 252 -18.41 -31.42 -13.43
N ARG A 253 -18.31 -31.38 -12.09
CA ARG A 253 -17.23 -32.06 -11.36
C ARG A 253 -17.66 -33.38 -10.72
N PRO A 254 -16.79 -34.41 -10.75
CA PRO A 254 -17.07 -35.67 -10.05
C PRO A 254 -17.20 -35.42 -8.55
N GLY A 255 -18.14 -36.12 -7.92
CA GLY A 255 -18.21 -36.20 -6.46
C GLY A 255 -17.02 -37.01 -5.97
N LEU A 256 -16.09 -36.35 -5.30
CA LEU A 256 -14.95 -36.97 -4.63
C LEU A 256 -15.18 -36.89 -3.14
N THR A 257 -14.75 -37.92 -2.40
CA THR A 257 -14.68 -37.84 -0.95
C THR A 257 -13.73 -36.72 -0.56
N VAL A 258 -14.27 -35.72 0.14
CA VAL A 258 -13.52 -34.55 0.57
C VAL A 258 -12.92 -34.87 1.93
N PRO A 259 -11.59 -34.73 2.12
CA PRO A 259 -11.02 -34.87 3.45
C PRO A 259 -11.63 -33.85 4.42
N ASP A 260 -11.96 -34.27 5.63
CA ASP A 260 -12.66 -33.43 6.61
C ASP A 260 -11.95 -32.10 6.88
N HIS A 261 -10.61 -32.11 6.89
CA HIS A 261 -9.80 -30.92 7.09
C HIS A 261 -9.97 -29.85 6.02
N VAL A 262 -10.30 -30.22 4.78
CA VAL A 262 -10.58 -29.26 3.70
C VAL A 262 -11.87 -28.52 4.03
N THR A 263 -12.92 -29.24 4.40
CA THR A 263 -14.21 -28.67 4.80
C THR A 263 -14.07 -27.76 6.01
N SER A 264 -13.36 -28.21 7.06
CA SER A 264 -13.09 -27.39 8.26
C SER A 264 -12.25 -26.15 7.95
N SER A 265 -11.27 -26.26 7.05
CA SER A 265 -10.48 -25.10 6.59
C SER A 265 -11.36 -24.06 5.89
N MET A 266 -12.34 -24.49 5.09
CA MET A 266 -13.27 -23.58 4.42
C MET A 266 -14.14 -22.82 5.41
N VAL A 267 -14.54 -23.45 6.53
CA VAL A 267 -15.24 -22.75 7.62
C VAL A 267 -14.39 -21.59 8.09
N VAL A 268 -13.10 -21.80 8.39
CA VAL A 268 -12.19 -20.72 8.81
C VAL A 268 -12.12 -19.59 7.78
N ALA A 269 -11.93 -19.90 6.50
CA ALA A 269 -11.84 -18.88 5.46
C ALA A 269 -13.12 -18.01 5.39
N LEU A 270 -14.29 -18.63 5.48
CA LEU A 270 -15.57 -17.93 5.47
C LEU A 270 -15.78 -17.13 6.75
N THR A 271 -15.35 -17.64 7.90
CA THR A 271 -15.38 -16.90 9.18
C THR A 271 -14.50 -15.67 9.12
N LEU A 272 -13.29 -15.77 8.54
CA LEU A 272 -12.37 -14.64 8.36
C LEU A 272 -12.92 -13.57 7.41
N ALA A 273 -13.77 -13.96 6.44
CA ALA A 273 -14.45 -13.05 5.53
C ALA A 273 -15.81 -12.55 6.05
N HIS A 274 -16.29 -13.09 7.18
CA HIS A 274 -17.62 -12.78 7.68
C HIS A 274 -17.71 -11.31 8.16
N PRO A 275 -18.73 -10.54 7.75
CA PRO A 275 -18.85 -9.11 8.09
C PRO A 275 -18.79 -8.82 9.59
N LEU A 276 -19.44 -9.63 10.43
CA LEU A 276 -19.41 -9.47 11.89
C LEU A 276 -18.00 -9.65 12.47
N PHE A 277 -17.24 -10.59 11.94
CA PHE A 277 -15.87 -10.84 12.39
C PHE A 277 -14.95 -9.70 11.93
N LEU A 278 -15.05 -9.30 10.66
CA LEU A 278 -14.31 -8.17 10.11
C LEU A 278 -14.58 -6.88 10.88
N SER A 279 -15.84 -6.61 11.23
CA SER A 279 -16.22 -5.46 12.05
C SER A 279 -15.54 -5.47 13.43
N ARG A 280 -15.52 -6.62 14.11
CA ARG A 280 -14.82 -6.78 15.40
C ARG A 280 -13.32 -6.55 15.28
N VAL A 281 -12.68 -7.09 14.23
CA VAL A 281 -11.25 -6.88 13.98
C VAL A 281 -10.99 -5.40 13.68
N ASN A 282 -11.83 -4.76 12.87
CA ASN A 282 -11.73 -3.35 12.54
C ASN A 282 -11.81 -2.45 13.78
N ASP A 283 -12.80 -2.68 14.65
CA ASP A 283 -12.96 -1.94 15.92
C ASP A 283 -11.73 -2.08 16.81
N TYR A 284 -11.17 -3.30 16.90
CA TYR A 284 -9.95 -3.55 17.65
C TYR A 284 -8.75 -2.78 17.07
N LEU A 285 -8.58 -2.79 15.74
CA LEU A 285 -7.50 -2.07 15.08
C LEU A 285 -7.60 -0.56 15.30
N LEU A 286 -8.80 0.02 15.21
CA LEU A 286 -9.03 1.45 15.47
C LEU A 286 -8.73 1.81 16.93
N ALA A 287 -9.20 1.00 17.89
CA ALA A 287 -8.98 1.23 19.31
C ALA A 287 -7.49 1.18 19.72
N HIS A 288 -6.66 0.47 18.95
CA HIS A 288 -5.25 0.26 19.24
C HIS A 288 -4.30 0.87 18.20
N ALA A 289 -4.80 1.74 17.34
CA ALA A 289 -4.07 2.22 16.16
C ALA A 289 -2.71 2.86 16.49
N GLU A 290 -2.61 3.60 17.61
CA GLU A 290 -1.37 4.26 18.05
C GLU A 290 -0.22 3.29 18.32
N ALA A 291 -0.51 2.01 18.56
CA ALA A 291 0.50 0.99 18.83
C ALA A 291 1.51 0.85 17.68
N VAL A 292 1.13 1.20 16.45
CA VAL A 292 2.03 1.20 15.27
C VAL A 292 3.26 2.10 15.46
N LEU A 293 3.21 3.10 16.35
CA LEU A 293 4.30 4.02 16.61
C LEU A 293 5.34 3.49 17.61
N ASN A 294 5.06 2.38 18.30
CA ASN A 294 5.92 1.85 19.35
C ASN A 294 6.03 0.32 19.26
N LYS A 295 7.24 -0.18 18.97
CA LYS A 295 7.51 -1.62 18.80
C LYS A 295 6.98 -2.50 19.94
N ALA A 296 7.16 -2.07 21.20
CA ALA A 296 6.71 -2.88 22.35
C ALA A 296 5.18 -2.87 22.50
N ALA A 297 4.51 -1.75 22.18
CA ALA A 297 3.06 -1.69 22.15
C ALA A 297 2.50 -2.52 20.99
N LEU A 298 3.11 -2.41 19.81
CA LEU A 298 2.76 -3.16 18.61
C LEU A 298 2.77 -4.67 18.86
N SER A 299 3.86 -5.21 19.43
CA SER A 299 3.95 -6.63 19.77
C SER A 299 2.81 -7.04 20.72
N ARG A 300 2.60 -6.31 21.83
CA ARG A 300 1.52 -6.65 22.78
C ARG A 300 0.13 -6.62 22.15
N VAL A 301 -0.15 -5.67 21.28
CA VAL A 301 -1.46 -5.56 20.61
C VAL A 301 -1.63 -6.68 19.59
N SER A 302 -0.58 -7.05 18.85
CA SER A 302 -0.56 -8.19 17.94
C SER A 302 -0.86 -9.49 18.68
N ASP A 303 -0.13 -9.77 19.75
CA ASP A 303 -0.30 -10.99 20.56
C ASP A 303 -1.71 -11.04 21.16
N SER A 304 -2.20 -9.91 21.67
CA SER A 304 -3.55 -9.81 22.22
C SER A 304 -4.63 -10.04 21.16
N LEU A 305 -4.47 -9.53 19.92
CA LEU A 305 -5.42 -9.79 18.84
C LEU A 305 -5.45 -11.28 18.50
N LEU A 306 -4.28 -11.91 18.37
CA LEU A 306 -4.15 -13.33 18.08
C LEU A 306 -4.84 -14.19 19.14
N HIS A 307 -4.44 -14.03 20.42
CA HIS A 307 -4.87 -14.94 21.48
C HIS A 307 -6.23 -14.61 22.09
N ARG A 308 -6.71 -13.37 21.99
CA ARG A 308 -7.98 -12.96 22.61
C ARG A 308 -9.12 -12.77 21.64
N VAL A 309 -8.82 -12.62 20.35
CA VAL A 309 -9.84 -12.37 19.32
C VAL A 309 -9.81 -13.45 18.26
N LEU A 310 -8.68 -13.63 17.56
CA LEU A 310 -8.62 -14.51 16.39
C LEU A 310 -8.78 -15.98 16.76
N VAL A 311 -7.84 -16.54 17.53
CA VAL A 311 -7.83 -17.97 17.85
C VAL A 311 -9.13 -18.40 18.55
N PRO A 312 -9.59 -17.74 19.65
CA PRO A 312 -10.81 -18.18 20.33
C PRO A 312 -12.07 -18.11 19.47
N TYR A 313 -12.16 -17.12 18.57
CA TYR A 313 -13.32 -16.99 17.69
C TYR A 313 -13.33 -18.06 16.61
N LEU A 314 -12.17 -18.36 16.03
CA LEU A 314 -12.03 -19.44 15.05
C LEU A 314 -12.28 -20.82 15.68
N ASP A 315 -11.74 -21.08 16.87
CA ASP A 315 -11.99 -22.33 17.60
C ASP A 315 -13.47 -22.51 17.94
N ALA A 316 -14.14 -21.45 18.41
CA ALA A 316 -15.57 -21.52 18.71
C ALA A 316 -16.40 -21.86 17.46
N GLU A 317 -16.06 -21.25 16.32
CA GLU A 317 -16.77 -21.49 15.06
C GLU A 317 -16.47 -22.87 14.47
N LEU A 318 -15.23 -23.34 14.55
CA LEU A 318 -14.84 -24.70 14.16
C LEU A 318 -15.54 -25.75 15.04
N GLN A 319 -15.61 -25.52 16.35
CA GLN A 319 -16.30 -26.43 17.27
C GLN A 319 -17.81 -26.46 16.97
N ALA A 320 -18.43 -25.32 16.67
CA ALA A 320 -19.86 -25.23 16.38
C ALA A 320 -20.22 -25.82 15.00
N SER A 321 -19.39 -25.57 13.97
CA SER A 321 -19.66 -26.01 12.59
C SER A 321 -19.20 -27.44 12.31
N CYS A 322 -18.11 -27.89 12.93
CA CYS A 322 -17.42 -29.13 12.58
C CYS A 322 -17.04 -30.02 13.78
N GLY A 323 -17.17 -29.53 15.02
CA GLY A 323 -16.82 -30.31 16.22
C GLY A 323 -15.32 -30.55 16.42
N VAL A 324 -14.46 -29.75 15.77
CA VAL A 324 -12.98 -29.86 15.82
C VAL A 324 -12.36 -28.55 16.29
N SER A 325 -11.13 -28.60 16.82
CA SER A 325 -10.34 -27.42 17.14
C SER A 325 -9.44 -26.96 15.99
N LEU A 326 -8.92 -25.74 16.08
CA LEU A 326 -7.94 -25.20 15.14
C LEU A 326 -6.67 -26.07 15.08
N THR A 327 -6.24 -26.62 16.21
CA THR A 327 -5.08 -27.51 16.29
C THR A 327 -5.33 -28.82 15.56
N ASP A 328 -6.51 -29.44 15.77
CA ASP A 328 -6.87 -30.69 15.08
C ASP A 328 -6.84 -30.52 13.55
N VAL A 329 -7.39 -29.42 13.05
CA VAL A 329 -7.36 -29.09 11.63
C VAL A 329 -5.92 -28.88 11.15
N ALA A 330 -5.11 -28.10 11.89
CA ALA A 330 -3.74 -27.82 11.48
C ALA A 330 -2.84 -29.07 11.45
N ASP A 331 -3.05 -30.03 12.35
CA ASP A 331 -2.25 -31.27 12.40
C ASP A 331 -2.52 -32.21 11.22
N THR A 332 -3.70 -32.10 10.61
CA THR A 332 -4.03 -32.85 9.39
C THR A 332 -3.51 -32.21 8.10
N ILE A 333 -3.08 -30.95 8.15
CA ILE A 333 -2.49 -30.24 7.00
C ILE A 333 -1.01 -30.58 6.90
N SER A 334 -0.61 -31.19 5.79
CA SER A 334 0.81 -31.47 5.49
C SER A 334 1.66 -30.21 5.62
N ALA A 335 2.83 -30.34 6.26
CA ALA A 335 3.79 -29.25 6.37
C ALA A 335 4.27 -28.81 4.97
N SER A 336 3.77 -27.67 4.48
CA SER A 336 4.27 -27.05 3.25
C SER A 336 5.64 -26.43 3.48
N THR A 337 6.52 -26.54 2.48
CA THR A 337 7.86 -25.93 2.44
C THR A 337 7.87 -24.49 1.90
N SER A 338 6.71 -23.94 1.50
CA SER A 338 6.65 -22.58 0.94
C SER A 338 6.88 -21.49 2.01
N SER A 339 7.73 -20.52 1.68
CA SER A 339 7.96 -19.33 2.50
C SER A 339 6.70 -18.46 2.50
N TYR A 340 6.10 -18.27 3.67
CA TYR A 340 4.90 -17.44 3.84
C TYR A 340 5.23 -16.27 4.75
N ASP A 341 5.05 -15.05 4.24
CA ASP A 341 4.97 -13.87 5.09
C ASP A 341 3.79 -14.06 6.06
N GLY A 342 4.11 -14.36 7.33
CA GLY A 342 3.16 -14.71 8.39
C GLY A 342 2.09 -13.66 8.68
N PHE A 343 1.28 -13.88 9.70
CA PHE A 343 0.22 -12.94 10.11
C PHE A 343 0.74 -11.52 10.42
N THR A 344 1.92 -11.42 11.04
CA THR A 344 2.45 -10.17 11.61
C THR A 344 2.62 -9.04 10.59
N PRO A 345 3.29 -9.20 9.43
CA PRO A 345 3.38 -8.15 8.42
C PRO A 345 2.03 -7.57 7.98
N ARG A 346 1.00 -8.42 7.83
CA ARG A 346 -0.36 -7.98 7.45
C ARG A 346 -1.04 -7.22 8.55
N PHE A 347 -0.94 -7.71 9.78
CA PHE A 347 -1.44 -7.00 10.95
C PHE A 347 -0.82 -5.61 11.06
N ILE A 348 0.50 -5.50 10.89
CA ILE A 348 1.19 -4.20 10.89
C ILE A 348 0.69 -3.32 9.76
N ALA A 349 0.55 -3.85 8.55
CA ALA A 349 0.06 -3.12 7.38
C ALA A 349 -1.37 -2.63 7.59
N GLN A 350 -2.26 -3.43 8.18
CA GLN A 350 -3.65 -3.03 8.41
C GLN A 350 -3.80 -2.08 9.60
N LEU A 351 -3.08 -2.31 10.70
CA LEU A 351 -3.05 -1.40 11.86
C LEU A 351 -2.52 -0.01 11.48
N ARG A 352 -1.57 0.00 10.55
CA ARG A 352 -1.05 1.20 9.91
C ARG A 352 -2.15 1.98 9.18
N GLU A 353 -3.06 1.30 8.49
CA GLU A 353 -4.20 1.94 7.83
C GLU A 353 -5.20 2.50 8.86
N ALA A 354 -5.53 1.71 9.89
CA ALA A 354 -6.36 2.18 11.01
C ALA A 354 -5.80 3.45 11.66
N TYR A 355 -4.47 3.52 11.84
CA TYR A 355 -3.83 4.73 12.37
C TYR A 355 -4.04 5.94 11.46
N ILE A 356 -3.86 5.81 10.15
CA ILE A 356 -4.17 6.92 9.23
C ILE A 356 -5.63 7.35 9.37
N THR A 357 -6.56 6.40 9.50
CA THR A 357 -7.99 6.69 9.68
C THR A 357 -8.21 7.58 10.90
N THR A 358 -7.60 7.26 12.04
CA THR A 358 -7.75 8.07 13.28
C THR A 358 -7.19 9.49 13.16
N GLN A 359 -6.29 9.75 12.21
CA GLN A 359 -5.69 11.07 11.99
C GLN A 359 -6.34 11.82 10.82
N SER A 360 -7.26 11.19 10.10
CA SER A 360 -7.89 11.73 8.90
C SER A 360 -9.24 12.34 9.21
N THR A 361 -9.55 13.47 8.59
CA THR A 361 -10.92 14.00 8.52
C THR A 361 -11.75 13.35 7.40
N LEU A 362 -11.08 12.76 6.40
CA LEU A 362 -11.70 12.11 5.24
C LEU A 362 -11.75 10.59 5.43
N VAL A 363 -12.82 10.10 6.07
CA VAL A 363 -13.09 8.65 6.25
C VAL A 363 -14.21 8.17 5.33
N ARG A 364 -15.06 9.09 4.87
CA ARG A 364 -16.20 8.82 4.00
C ARG A 364 -16.11 9.66 2.74
N LEU A 365 -16.49 9.07 1.61
CA LEU A 365 -16.65 9.80 0.36
C LEU A 365 -17.94 10.63 0.42
N GLU A 366 -17.78 11.94 0.47
CA GLU A 366 -18.89 12.85 0.20
C GLU A 366 -19.12 12.88 -1.31
N LEU A 367 -20.36 12.73 -1.77
CA LEU A 367 -20.70 12.79 -3.19
C LEU A 367 -21.29 14.14 -3.60
N THR A 368 -21.61 15.01 -2.65
CA THR A 368 -22.30 16.27 -2.92
C THR A 368 -21.31 17.44 -3.03
N PRO A 369 -21.40 18.28 -4.06
CA PRO A 369 -22.17 18.08 -5.30
C PRO A 369 -21.51 17.02 -6.19
N VAL A 370 -22.33 16.26 -6.92
CA VAL A 370 -21.88 15.32 -7.98
C VAL A 370 -21.24 16.17 -9.08
N GLN A 371 -19.99 15.89 -9.43
CA GLN A 371 -19.23 16.70 -10.40
C GLN A 371 -19.18 16.04 -11.77
N THR A 372 -19.20 14.71 -11.81
CA THR A 372 -19.06 13.94 -13.05
C THR A 372 -20.03 12.76 -13.12
N PRO A 373 -20.39 12.27 -14.31
CA PRO A 373 -21.21 11.06 -14.45
C PRO A 373 -20.53 9.79 -13.91
N LEU A 374 -19.22 9.84 -13.65
CA LEU A 374 -18.47 8.76 -13.00
C LEU A 374 -18.75 8.72 -11.49
N ASP A 375 -19.10 9.85 -10.88
CA ASP A 375 -19.34 9.93 -9.44
C ASP A 375 -20.65 9.25 -9.08
N GLY A 376 -20.65 8.47 -8.00
CA GLY A 376 -21.85 7.82 -7.52
C GLY A 376 -21.57 6.60 -6.66
N THR A 377 -22.65 6.05 -6.11
CA THR A 377 -22.66 4.71 -5.54
C THR A 377 -23.17 3.75 -6.60
N TRP A 378 -22.38 2.74 -6.90
CA TRP A 378 -22.57 1.81 -7.99
C TRP A 378 -22.77 0.41 -7.41
N VAL A 379 -23.78 -0.29 -7.92
CA VAL A 379 -24.12 -1.65 -7.53
C VAL A 379 -24.04 -2.52 -8.77
N TRP A 380 -23.40 -3.67 -8.64
CA TRP A 380 -23.27 -4.60 -9.75
C TRP A 380 -24.64 -5.06 -10.24
N SER A 381 -24.88 -5.06 -11.57
CA SER A 381 -26.16 -5.48 -12.18
C SER A 381 -26.01 -6.69 -13.09
N SER A 382 -25.02 -6.69 -13.97
CA SER A 382 -24.84 -7.76 -14.96
C SER A 382 -23.41 -7.77 -15.47
N ALA A 383 -22.96 -8.92 -15.94
CA ALA A 383 -21.65 -9.05 -16.57
C ALA A 383 -21.61 -10.23 -17.55
N ASP A 384 -20.86 -10.07 -18.65
CA ASP A 384 -20.30 -11.21 -19.37
C ASP A 384 -18.98 -11.53 -18.70
N MET A 385 -18.95 -12.66 -18.02
CA MET A 385 -17.92 -13.08 -17.08
C MET A 385 -17.09 -14.27 -17.56
N SER A 386 -17.29 -14.68 -18.81
CA SER A 386 -16.67 -15.87 -19.40
C SER A 386 -15.14 -15.92 -19.26
N ALA A 387 -14.44 -14.79 -19.38
CA ALA A 387 -12.98 -14.74 -19.22
C ALA A 387 -12.50 -14.99 -17.78
N LEU A 388 -13.36 -14.79 -16.78
CA LEU A 388 -13.01 -14.99 -15.38
C LEU A 388 -13.21 -16.44 -14.93
N ASP A 389 -14.01 -17.24 -15.65
CA ASP A 389 -14.22 -18.67 -15.35
C ASP A 389 -12.94 -19.50 -15.54
N ALA A 390 -12.05 -19.04 -16.44
CA ALA A 390 -10.78 -19.68 -16.74
C ALA A 390 -9.65 -19.30 -15.76
N LEU A 391 -9.89 -18.37 -14.83
CA LEU A 391 -8.87 -17.94 -13.90
C LEU A 391 -8.61 -18.99 -12.80
N PRO A 392 -7.35 -19.18 -12.40
CA PRO A 392 -6.99 -20.07 -11.30
C PRO A 392 -7.29 -19.43 -9.94
N TRP A 393 -8.57 -19.17 -9.65
CA TRP A 393 -9.01 -18.51 -8.43
C TRP A 393 -8.56 -19.31 -7.21
N THR A 394 -7.82 -18.66 -6.32
CA THR A 394 -7.70 -19.13 -4.94
C THR A 394 -8.84 -18.56 -4.12
N LEU A 395 -9.21 -19.23 -3.04
CA LEU A 395 -10.28 -18.73 -2.18
C LEU A 395 -10.06 -17.28 -1.69
N PRO A 396 -8.87 -16.86 -1.20
CA PRO A 396 -8.66 -15.48 -0.75
C PRO A 396 -8.84 -14.44 -1.86
N HIS A 397 -8.34 -14.71 -3.07
CA HIS A 397 -8.56 -13.84 -4.23
C HIS A 397 -10.05 -13.70 -4.59
N TYR A 398 -10.79 -14.80 -4.53
CA TYR A 398 -12.22 -14.78 -4.82
C TYR A 398 -13.00 -13.95 -3.80
N LEU A 399 -12.71 -14.13 -2.50
CA LEU A 399 -13.29 -13.33 -1.43
C LEU A 399 -12.93 -11.85 -1.56
N ARG A 400 -11.68 -11.55 -1.94
CA ARG A 400 -11.23 -10.17 -2.23
C ARG A 400 -11.96 -9.58 -3.43
N TYR A 401 -12.16 -10.35 -4.49
CA TYR A 401 -12.96 -9.92 -5.63
C TYR A 401 -14.37 -9.54 -5.19
N LEU A 402 -15.08 -10.43 -4.48
CA LEU A 402 -16.42 -10.16 -3.96
C LEU A 402 -16.48 -8.90 -3.09
N ALA A 403 -15.50 -8.72 -2.20
CA ALA A 403 -15.41 -7.57 -1.31
C ALA A 403 -15.22 -6.23 -2.06
N ASN A 404 -14.67 -6.24 -3.27
CA ASN A 404 -14.39 -5.02 -4.04
C ASN A 404 -15.34 -4.80 -5.23
N SER A 405 -16.01 -5.84 -5.74
CA SER A 405 -16.81 -5.77 -6.97
C SER A 405 -18.32 -5.74 -6.77
N GLY A 406 -18.85 -6.03 -5.57
CA GLY A 406 -20.30 -6.08 -5.37
C GLY A 406 -20.96 -4.70 -5.45
N SER A 407 -20.47 -3.76 -4.65
CA SER A 407 -20.88 -2.36 -4.69
C SER A 407 -19.76 -1.47 -4.18
N PHE A 408 -19.68 -0.27 -4.72
CA PHE A 408 -18.72 0.74 -4.31
C PHE A 408 -19.24 2.15 -4.56
N THR A 409 -18.72 3.11 -3.80
CA THR A 409 -18.84 4.53 -4.06
C THR A 409 -17.54 5.01 -4.72
N GLN A 410 -17.64 5.80 -5.77
CA GLN A 410 -16.49 6.48 -6.37
C GLN A 410 -16.75 7.96 -6.61
N ARG A 411 -15.68 8.74 -6.58
CA ARG A 411 -15.69 10.18 -6.90
C ARG A 411 -14.40 10.57 -7.59
N LEU A 412 -14.50 11.35 -8.66
CA LEU A 412 -13.37 11.97 -9.32
C LEU A 412 -13.14 13.39 -8.77
N VAL A 413 -11.98 13.63 -8.16
CA VAL A 413 -11.56 14.94 -7.64
C VAL A 413 -10.30 15.37 -8.37
N GLY A 414 -10.43 16.34 -9.29
CA GLY A 414 -9.34 16.74 -10.17
C GLY A 414 -8.82 15.54 -10.99
N HIS A 415 -7.58 15.14 -10.76
CA HIS A 415 -6.96 13.97 -11.39
C HIS A 415 -6.91 12.75 -10.46
N THR A 416 -7.68 12.71 -9.37
CA THR A 416 -7.67 11.57 -8.43
C THR A 416 -9.05 10.91 -8.39
N LEU A 417 -9.11 9.64 -8.79
CA LEU A 417 -10.28 8.80 -8.57
C LEU A 417 -10.21 8.24 -7.14
N GLN A 418 -11.18 8.61 -6.32
CA GLN A 418 -11.34 8.06 -4.99
C GLN A 418 -12.42 6.99 -4.98
N MET A 419 -12.18 5.86 -4.31
CA MET A 419 -13.09 4.71 -4.30
C MET A 419 -13.21 4.10 -2.89
N GLN A 420 -14.38 3.57 -2.57
CA GLN A 420 -14.65 2.83 -1.33
C GLN A 420 -15.72 1.78 -1.58
N SER A 421 -15.49 0.53 -1.17
CA SER A 421 -16.49 -0.53 -1.29
C SER A 421 -17.60 -0.38 -0.26
N THR A 422 -18.79 -0.88 -0.60
CA THR A 422 -19.97 -0.84 0.25
C THR A 422 -20.57 -2.25 0.37
N PRO A 423 -20.47 -2.93 1.53
CA PRO A 423 -19.76 -2.50 2.74
C PRO A 423 -18.22 -2.60 2.58
N ALA A 424 -17.49 -1.76 3.32
CA ALA A 424 -16.04 -1.88 3.45
C ALA A 424 -15.68 -2.92 4.53
N ALA A 425 -14.61 -3.67 4.31
CA ALA A 425 -14.10 -4.63 5.29
C ALA A 425 -13.39 -3.92 6.46
N PHE A 426 -12.68 -2.82 6.16
CA PHE A 426 -11.95 -2.03 7.16
C PHE A 426 -12.17 -0.53 6.98
N SER A 427 -12.26 0.18 8.11
CA SER A 427 -12.31 1.63 8.16
C SER A 427 -10.98 2.23 7.75
N THR A 428 -10.92 2.74 6.52
CA THR A 428 -9.74 3.39 5.95
C THR A 428 -10.15 4.69 5.28
N VAL A 429 -9.19 5.57 5.08
CA VAL A 429 -9.37 6.67 4.15
C VAL A 429 -9.50 6.09 2.73
N PRO A 430 -10.29 6.70 1.83
CA PRO A 430 -10.61 6.12 0.54
C PRO A 430 -9.40 5.61 -0.24
N CYS A 431 -9.62 4.60 -1.07
CA CYS A 431 -8.68 4.19 -2.10
C CYS A 431 -8.49 5.37 -3.06
N GLU A 432 -7.25 5.72 -3.39
CA GLU A 432 -6.93 6.86 -4.26
C GLU A 432 -6.07 6.40 -5.45
N LEU A 433 -6.58 6.67 -6.65
CA LEU A 433 -5.92 6.40 -7.93
C LEU A 433 -5.66 7.73 -8.64
N VAL A 434 -4.40 8.13 -8.76
CA VAL A 434 -3.99 9.36 -9.45
C VAL A 434 -3.87 9.06 -10.95
N LEU A 435 -4.55 9.88 -11.77
CA LEU A 435 -4.79 9.68 -13.19
C LEU A 435 -3.87 10.53 -14.08
N ASP A 436 -2.56 10.42 -13.87
CA ASP A 436 -1.52 11.19 -14.56
C ASP A 436 -0.70 10.38 -15.59
N GLY A 437 -1.05 9.12 -15.80
CA GLY A 437 -0.35 8.21 -16.72
C GLY A 437 0.90 7.55 -16.13
N ASP A 438 1.40 8.03 -15.00
CA ASP A 438 2.60 7.50 -14.35
C ASP A 438 2.32 6.18 -13.62
N VAL A 439 3.34 5.34 -13.49
CA VAL A 439 3.27 4.10 -12.71
C VAL A 439 3.31 4.42 -11.22
N ARG A 440 2.27 4.00 -10.49
CA ARG A 440 2.08 4.27 -9.06
C ARG A 440 1.81 2.98 -8.30
N SER A 441 2.13 2.95 -7.01
CA SER A 441 1.71 1.88 -6.09
C SER A 441 0.43 2.26 -5.37
N LEU A 442 -0.54 1.36 -5.39
CA LEU A 442 -1.77 1.49 -4.63
C LEU A 442 -1.48 1.22 -3.15
N ARG A 443 -2.08 2.02 -2.28
CA ARG A 443 -1.91 1.93 -0.82
C ARG A 443 -2.90 0.96 -0.18
N VAL A 444 -4.17 1.09 -0.57
CA VAL A 444 -5.31 0.37 0.01
C VAL A 444 -6.29 0.02 -1.09
N LEU A 445 -6.91 -1.15 -1.02
CA LEU A 445 -8.00 -1.55 -1.89
C LEU A 445 -9.29 -0.80 -1.52
N PRO A 446 -10.29 -0.69 -2.41
CA PRO A 446 -11.59 -0.08 -2.09
C PRO A 446 -12.27 -0.67 -0.83
N SER A 447 -12.09 -1.95 -0.57
CA SER A 447 -12.52 -2.67 0.65
C SER A 447 -11.85 -2.21 1.96
N GLY A 448 -10.77 -1.43 1.88
CA GLY A 448 -9.97 -0.99 3.02
C GLY A 448 -8.82 -1.93 3.39
N GLU A 449 -8.60 -3.01 2.64
CA GLU A 449 -7.45 -3.89 2.82
C GLU A 449 -6.15 -3.21 2.35
N SER A 450 -5.10 -3.27 3.18
CA SER A 450 -3.79 -2.71 2.85
C SER A 450 -3.08 -3.48 1.72
N CYS A 451 -2.58 -2.75 0.73
CA CYS A 451 -1.73 -3.29 -0.35
C CYS A 451 -0.25 -3.44 0.06
N MET A 452 0.03 -3.36 1.36
CA MET A 452 1.37 -3.59 1.92
C MET A 452 1.49 -4.95 2.61
N GLY A 453 0.41 -5.74 2.58
CA GLY A 453 0.37 -7.12 3.07
C GLY A 453 0.78 -8.11 1.97
N GLN A 454 0.00 -9.18 1.80
CA GLN A 454 0.27 -10.22 0.80
C GLN A 454 0.13 -9.75 -0.64
N VAL A 455 -0.81 -8.84 -0.87
CA VAL A 455 -1.09 -8.30 -2.18
C VAL A 455 -0.42 -6.95 -2.30
N ALA A 456 0.31 -6.75 -3.39
CA ALA A 456 0.72 -5.43 -3.84
C ALA A 456 0.01 -5.13 -5.15
N VAL A 457 -0.45 -3.88 -5.32
CA VAL A 457 -1.08 -3.44 -6.57
C VAL A 457 -0.32 -2.21 -7.04
N ASP A 458 0.21 -2.28 -8.26
CA ASP A 458 0.63 -1.09 -8.98
C ASP A 458 -0.41 -0.73 -10.03
N TYR A 459 -0.38 0.52 -10.49
CA TYR A 459 -1.29 0.96 -11.54
C TYR A 459 -0.69 2.08 -12.39
N THR A 460 -1.21 2.21 -13.60
CA THR A 460 -1.22 3.46 -14.36
C THR A 460 -2.67 3.86 -14.60
N GLY A 461 -2.93 5.16 -14.71
CA GLY A 461 -4.29 5.64 -14.96
C GLY A 461 -4.32 6.97 -15.68
N CYS A 462 -5.29 7.18 -16.55
CA CYS A 462 -5.54 8.48 -17.15
C CYS A 462 -7.04 8.68 -17.44
N LEU A 463 -7.45 9.94 -17.58
CA LEU A 463 -8.79 10.32 -18.02
C LEU A 463 -8.74 10.75 -19.48
N VAL A 464 -9.37 9.97 -20.35
CA VAL A 464 -9.44 10.23 -21.79
C VAL A 464 -10.67 11.06 -22.12
N ALA A 465 -10.45 12.17 -22.83
CA ALA A 465 -11.49 13.11 -23.25
C ALA A 465 -12.43 13.59 -22.11
N GLY A 466 -11.95 13.58 -20.88
CA GLY A 466 -12.73 13.98 -19.69
C GLY A 466 -13.87 13.04 -19.30
N LYS A 467 -14.02 11.87 -19.94
CA LYS A 467 -15.23 11.02 -19.81
C LYS A 467 -14.95 9.53 -19.63
N GLU A 468 -13.80 9.05 -20.08
CA GLU A 468 -13.44 7.63 -20.00
C GLU A 468 -12.20 7.47 -19.13
N LEU A 469 -12.28 6.61 -18.10
CA LEU A 469 -11.12 6.23 -17.32
C LEU A 469 -10.42 5.06 -18.02
N GLN A 470 -9.12 5.19 -18.20
CA GLN A 470 -8.26 4.07 -18.58
C GLN A 470 -7.35 3.76 -17.41
N LEU A 471 -7.43 2.53 -16.91
CA LEU A 471 -6.60 2.04 -15.81
C LEU A 471 -5.88 0.78 -16.27
N ARG A 472 -4.62 0.62 -15.87
CA ARG A 472 -3.92 -0.66 -15.97
C ARG A 472 -3.46 -1.03 -14.58
N LEU A 473 -3.98 -2.12 -14.03
CA LEU A 473 -3.63 -2.62 -12.71
C LEU A 473 -2.66 -3.79 -12.86
N PHE A 474 -1.66 -3.84 -11.99
CA PHE A 474 -0.66 -4.90 -11.88
C PHE A 474 -0.78 -5.50 -10.49
N LEU A 475 -1.34 -6.69 -10.39
CA LEU A 475 -1.67 -7.37 -9.14
C LEU A 475 -0.60 -8.43 -8.87
N TYR A 476 0.17 -8.20 -7.81
CA TYR A 476 1.24 -9.08 -7.35
C TYR A 476 0.83 -9.77 -6.05
N GLU A 477 1.24 -11.02 -5.90
CA GLU A 477 1.22 -11.71 -4.62
C GLU A 477 2.63 -12.03 -4.15
N ARG A 478 2.93 -11.71 -2.89
CA ARG A 478 4.28 -11.83 -2.31
C ARG A 478 4.93 -13.20 -2.40
N ASN A 479 4.12 -14.25 -2.44
CA ASN A 479 4.61 -15.63 -2.44
C ASN A 479 4.43 -16.32 -3.81
N ARG A 480 4.08 -15.58 -4.87
CA ARG A 480 3.85 -16.15 -6.20
C ARG A 480 4.80 -15.58 -7.24
N SER A 481 5.27 -16.45 -8.12
CA SER A 481 6.06 -16.10 -9.30
C SER A 481 5.19 -15.62 -10.47
N SER A 482 4.06 -14.97 -10.19
CA SER A 482 3.12 -14.52 -11.23
C SER A 482 2.46 -13.19 -10.86
N CYS A 483 2.30 -12.32 -11.85
CA CYS A 483 1.53 -11.09 -11.77
C CYS A 483 0.30 -11.20 -12.68
N PHE A 484 -0.87 -10.76 -12.19
CA PHE A 484 -2.05 -10.58 -13.04
C PHE A 484 -2.15 -9.12 -13.47
N LEU A 485 -2.46 -8.88 -14.73
CA LEU A 485 -2.65 -7.56 -15.27
C LEU A 485 -4.12 -7.39 -15.65
N ALA A 486 -4.69 -6.26 -15.28
CA ALA A 486 -6.05 -5.87 -15.66
C ALA A 486 -6.00 -4.52 -16.37
N THR A 487 -6.22 -4.52 -17.69
CA THR A 487 -6.38 -3.30 -18.47
C THR A 487 -7.87 -2.98 -18.55
N MET A 488 -8.27 -1.88 -17.93
CA MET A 488 -9.65 -1.50 -17.70
C MET A 488 -9.98 -0.21 -18.45
N ARG A 489 -11.10 -0.23 -19.17
CA ARG A 489 -11.75 0.97 -19.70
C ARG A 489 -13.07 1.15 -18.98
N VAL A 490 -13.29 2.32 -18.40
CA VAL A 490 -14.49 2.62 -17.63
C VAL A 490 -15.18 3.85 -18.21
N TRP A 491 -16.45 3.73 -18.53
CA TRP A 491 -17.23 4.85 -19.05
C TRP A 491 -18.69 4.78 -18.57
N PRO A 492 -19.34 5.94 -18.39
CA PRO A 492 -20.78 5.98 -18.18
C PRO A 492 -21.49 5.62 -19.49
N SER A 493 -22.31 4.58 -19.50
CA SER A 493 -23.18 4.27 -20.64
C SER A 493 -24.50 5.05 -20.59
N SER A 494 -24.91 5.48 -19.39
CA SER A 494 -25.98 6.43 -19.13
C SER A 494 -25.72 7.16 -17.81
N GLU A 495 -26.62 8.06 -17.39
CA GLU A 495 -26.57 8.68 -16.05
C GLU A 495 -26.66 7.64 -14.91
N TYR A 496 -27.28 6.49 -15.19
CA TYR A 496 -27.59 5.45 -14.22
C TYR A 496 -26.76 4.18 -14.41
N ALA A 497 -25.84 4.14 -15.37
CA ALA A 497 -25.07 2.94 -15.68
C ALA A 497 -23.59 3.24 -15.96
N LEU A 498 -22.72 2.48 -15.30
CA LEU A 498 -21.26 2.53 -15.42
C LEU A 498 -20.76 1.19 -15.94
N VAL A 499 -19.95 1.22 -17.00
CA VAL A 499 -19.48 0.01 -17.68
C VAL A 499 -17.98 -0.10 -17.54
N TYR A 500 -17.53 -1.29 -17.15
CA TYR A 500 -16.13 -1.70 -17.07
C TYR A 500 -15.86 -2.76 -18.13
N ARG A 501 -15.00 -2.46 -19.09
CA ARG A 501 -14.41 -3.46 -19.97
C ARG A 501 -13.01 -3.78 -19.48
N VAL A 502 -12.76 -5.04 -19.16
CA VAL A 502 -11.51 -5.48 -18.56
C VAL A 502 -10.87 -6.54 -19.44
N GLN A 503 -9.64 -6.29 -19.88
CA GLN A 503 -8.77 -7.27 -20.50
C GLN A 503 -7.80 -7.79 -19.46
N LEU A 504 -7.68 -9.11 -19.38
CA LEU A 504 -6.85 -9.81 -18.42
C LEU A 504 -5.65 -10.46 -19.09
N GLU A 505 -4.50 -10.34 -18.44
CA GLU A 505 -3.26 -10.97 -18.85
C GLU A 505 -2.53 -11.53 -17.63
N ARG A 506 -1.62 -12.47 -17.86
CA ARG A 506 -0.70 -13.00 -16.85
C ARG A 506 0.73 -12.78 -17.28
N ALA A 507 1.56 -12.36 -16.35
CA ALA A 507 3.01 -12.32 -16.51
C ALA A 507 3.67 -13.25 -15.49
N CYS A 508 4.75 -13.91 -15.89
CA CYS A 508 5.63 -14.59 -14.94
C CYS A 508 6.57 -13.58 -14.27
N LEU A 509 6.88 -13.81 -13.01
CA LEU A 509 7.86 -13.04 -12.24
C LEU A 509 9.07 -13.93 -11.99
N ASP A 510 10.24 -13.51 -12.48
CA ASP A 510 11.47 -14.28 -12.37
C ASP A 510 12.20 -14.06 -11.04
N ASP A 511 11.84 -13.01 -10.28
CA ASP A 511 12.52 -12.62 -9.04
C ASP A 511 11.54 -12.15 -7.95
N ALA A 512 11.55 -12.83 -6.81
CA ALA A 512 10.75 -12.47 -5.63
C ALA A 512 11.16 -11.12 -5.00
N ALA A 513 12.41 -10.68 -5.21
CA ALA A 513 12.90 -9.39 -4.72
C ALA A 513 12.27 -8.18 -5.44
N LEU A 514 11.57 -8.41 -6.56
CA LEU A 514 10.87 -7.36 -7.31
C LEU A 514 9.85 -6.61 -6.43
N LEU A 515 9.27 -7.24 -5.42
CA LEU A 515 8.23 -6.60 -4.60
C LEU A 515 8.75 -5.53 -3.65
N ASP A 516 10.05 -5.51 -3.40
CA ASP A 516 10.71 -4.46 -2.61
C ASP A 516 11.35 -3.38 -3.49
N VAL A 517 11.33 -3.55 -4.82
CA VAL A 517 11.75 -2.48 -5.74
C VAL A 517 10.61 -1.52 -6.07
N ARG A 518 10.91 -0.58 -6.95
CA ARG A 518 10.07 0.56 -7.28
C ARG A 518 8.96 0.14 -8.27
N ALA A 519 7.76 0.73 -8.20
CA ALA A 519 6.62 0.35 -9.07
C ALA A 519 6.96 0.36 -10.58
N SER A 520 7.61 1.43 -11.07
CA SER A 520 8.03 1.49 -12.47
C SER A 520 9.09 0.46 -12.84
N LEU A 521 9.97 0.06 -11.91
CA LEU A 521 10.93 -1.02 -12.14
C LEU A 521 10.25 -2.38 -12.14
N ARG A 522 9.27 -2.61 -11.24
CA ARG A 522 8.45 -3.83 -11.26
C ARG A 522 7.72 -3.98 -12.59
N VAL A 523 7.02 -2.93 -13.02
CA VAL A 523 6.28 -2.93 -14.29
C VAL A 523 7.21 -3.11 -15.48
N ALA A 524 8.40 -2.48 -15.48
CA ALA A 524 9.39 -2.64 -16.55
C ALA A 524 10.05 -4.03 -16.56
N ALA A 525 10.13 -4.70 -15.40
CA ALA A 525 10.69 -6.04 -15.26
C ALA A 525 9.67 -7.14 -15.60
N LEU A 526 8.40 -6.80 -15.87
CA LEU A 526 7.43 -7.78 -16.33
C LEU A 526 7.88 -8.33 -17.70
N GLY A 527 8.02 -9.65 -17.76
CA GLY A 527 8.30 -10.35 -19.00
C GLY A 527 7.12 -10.33 -19.97
N ALA A 528 7.16 -11.24 -20.94
CA ALA A 528 6.05 -11.43 -21.87
C ALA A 528 4.74 -11.72 -21.11
N THR A 529 3.65 -11.09 -21.56
CA THR A 529 2.31 -11.32 -21.01
C THR A 529 1.54 -12.32 -21.87
N GLU A 530 0.76 -13.17 -21.20
CA GLU A 530 -0.15 -14.13 -21.82
C GLU A 530 -1.59 -13.63 -21.65
N PRO A 531 -2.37 -13.46 -22.72
CA PRO A 531 -3.76 -13.03 -22.61
C PRO A 531 -4.62 -14.14 -22.00
N LEU A 532 -5.43 -13.78 -21.01
CA LEU A 532 -6.37 -14.69 -20.34
C LEU A 532 -7.82 -14.48 -20.79
N GLY A 533 -8.15 -13.31 -21.33
CA GLY A 533 -9.45 -13.03 -21.92
C GLY A 533 -9.91 -11.59 -21.69
N THR A 534 -11.16 -11.32 -22.05
CA THR A 534 -11.83 -10.02 -21.84
C THR A 534 -13.22 -10.26 -21.29
N PHE A 535 -13.64 -9.43 -20.32
CA PHE A 535 -14.97 -9.47 -19.74
C PHE A 535 -15.56 -8.06 -19.64
N LEU A 536 -16.90 -8.00 -19.52
CA LEU A 536 -17.64 -6.75 -19.37
C LEU A 536 -18.45 -6.80 -18.08
N SER A 537 -18.28 -5.80 -17.21
CA SER A 537 -19.08 -5.66 -15.99
C SER A 537 -19.86 -4.36 -16.04
N THR A 538 -21.16 -4.44 -15.80
CA THR A 538 -22.07 -3.30 -15.72
C THR A 538 -22.50 -3.07 -14.28
N TYR A 539 -22.51 -1.80 -13.89
CA TYR A 539 -22.99 -1.35 -12.61
C TYR A 539 -24.11 -0.35 -12.82
N HIS A 540 -25.12 -0.39 -11.98
CA HIS A 540 -26.19 0.59 -11.94
C HIS A 540 -25.98 1.53 -10.75
N ARG A 541 -26.39 2.78 -10.92
CA ARG A 541 -26.38 3.76 -9.84
C ARG A 541 -27.38 3.29 -8.78
N ALA A 542 -26.94 3.19 -7.53
CA ALA A 542 -27.84 2.96 -6.41
C ALA A 542 -28.84 4.11 -6.36
N ALA A 543 -30.14 3.80 -6.23
CA ALA A 543 -31.13 4.83 -5.95
C ALA A 543 -30.70 5.50 -4.64
N GLU A 544 -30.41 6.81 -4.69
CA GLU A 544 -30.27 7.57 -3.46
C GLU A 544 -31.57 7.36 -2.68
N HIS A 545 -31.49 6.90 -1.43
CA HIS A 545 -32.60 7.12 -0.52
C HIS A 545 -32.75 8.63 -0.42
N LEU A 546 -33.64 9.18 -1.26
CA LEU A 546 -34.16 10.54 -1.18
C LEU A 546 -34.57 10.88 0.25
#